data_AF-A0A1M3CZP0-F1
#
_entry.id   AF-A0A1M3CZP0-F1
#
_cell.length_a   1.000
_cell.length_b   1.000
_cell.length_c   1.000
_cell.angle_alpha   90.00
_cell.angle_beta   90.00
_cell.angle_gamma   90.00
#
_symmetry.space_group_name_H-M   'P 1'
#
loop_
_entity.id
_entity.type
_entity.pdbx_description
1 polymer ?
#
loop_
_entity_poly.entity_id
_entity_poly.type
_entity_poly.pdbx_seq_one_letter_code
_entity_poly.pdbx_strand_id
1 'polypeptide(L)'
;MTLEEFNSYILNHSKFVELKNEAAVPIMNIEWEEDISNIEAYYERIICKQNLGVILEDNIASSLNRTFLKRIDTIEIPGSFTPQLFIESDIERMTTLIRFSSSGNKVAPPLCHCRYKMKDGAIEQLPLEIGDGIHRVRLAKHLNLSEIFIFVVERPYELTFSHSLWSLGSDGKEIFIKERDGVKEFRLPLEAYEGKLISSGDYCFLPREF
;
A
#
# COMPACT_ATOMS: atom_id res chain seq x y z
N MET A 1 -36.32 0.97 4.29
CA MET A 1 -35.81 2.06 3.46
C MET A 1 -35.28 1.45 2.18
N THR A 2 -35.88 1.80 1.06
CA THR A 2 -35.48 1.34 -0.28
C THR A 2 -34.29 2.16 -0.79
N LEU A 3 -33.63 1.68 -1.84
CA LEU A 3 -32.48 2.36 -2.45
C LEU A 3 -32.86 3.73 -3.04
N GLU A 4 -34.07 3.88 -3.59
CA GLU A 4 -34.60 5.16 -4.06
C GLU A 4 -34.86 6.11 -2.89
N GLU A 5 -35.36 5.61 -1.76
CA GLU A 5 -35.55 6.40 -0.54
C GLU A 5 -34.21 6.89 0.03
N PHE A 6 -33.17 6.06 0.04
CA PHE A 6 -31.83 6.43 0.51
C PHE A 6 -31.16 7.48 -0.40
N ASN A 7 -31.24 7.30 -1.72
CA ASN A 7 -30.66 8.25 -2.67
C ASN A 7 -31.40 9.59 -2.67
N SER A 8 -32.73 9.56 -2.61
CA SER A 8 -33.56 10.77 -2.50
C SER A 8 -33.33 11.48 -1.16
N TYR A 9 -33.04 10.73 -0.09
CA TYR A 9 -32.68 11.29 1.21
C TYR A 9 -31.33 12.02 1.18
N ILE A 10 -30.27 11.41 0.62
CA ILE A 10 -28.93 12.02 0.51
C ILE A 10 -28.96 13.28 -0.38
N LEU A 11 -29.68 13.23 -1.52
CA LEU A 11 -29.67 14.31 -2.51
C LEU A 11 -30.53 15.52 -2.10
N ASN A 12 -31.56 15.34 -1.29
CA ASN A 12 -32.47 16.42 -0.89
C ASN A 12 -32.11 17.13 0.42
N HIS A 13 -31.12 16.64 1.18
CA HIS A 13 -30.71 17.25 2.45
C HIS A 13 -29.48 18.14 2.27
N SER A 14 -29.67 19.30 1.65
CA SER A 14 -28.65 20.35 1.41
C SER A 14 -28.21 21.12 2.67
N LYS A 15 -28.19 20.46 3.83
CA LYS A 15 -27.53 20.94 5.06
C LYS A 15 -26.91 19.72 5.76
N PHE A 16 -25.75 19.31 5.25
CA PHE A 16 -24.92 18.19 5.71
C PHE A 16 -24.27 18.39 7.09
N VAL A 17 -24.95 19.07 8.02
CA VAL A 17 -24.48 19.29 9.40
C VAL A 17 -25.11 18.28 10.38
N GLU A 18 -26.18 17.60 10.00
CA GLU A 18 -26.92 16.64 10.83
C GLU A 18 -26.88 15.18 10.36
N LEU A 19 -26.04 14.83 9.38
CA LEU A 19 -25.66 13.42 9.14
C LEU A 19 -24.61 12.93 10.17
N LYS A 20 -24.69 13.45 11.40
CA LYS A 20 -23.89 13.02 12.55
C LYS A 20 -24.39 11.71 13.14
N ASN A 21 -25.58 11.23 12.78
CA ASN A 21 -26.10 9.93 13.21
C ASN A 21 -26.91 9.28 12.07
N GLU A 22 -26.51 8.07 11.68
CA GLU A 22 -27.45 7.02 11.22
C GLU A 22 -28.23 7.21 9.90
N ALA A 23 -27.59 7.63 8.81
CA ALA A 23 -27.92 6.95 7.54
C ALA A 23 -27.27 5.56 7.61
N ALA A 24 -27.88 4.64 8.37
CA ALA A 24 -27.32 3.34 8.69
C ALA A 24 -26.98 2.61 7.38
N VAL A 25 -25.69 2.48 7.08
CA VAL A 25 -25.26 1.53 6.05
C VAL A 25 -25.79 0.17 6.50
N PRO A 26 -26.54 -0.55 5.64
CA PRO A 26 -27.06 -1.85 6.03
C PRO A 26 -25.90 -2.73 6.48
N ILE A 27 -26.10 -3.51 7.55
CA ILE A 27 -25.15 -4.55 7.93
C ILE A 27 -24.97 -5.43 6.69
N MET A 28 -23.75 -5.47 6.18
CA MET A 28 -23.40 -6.22 4.99
C MET A 28 -22.03 -6.85 5.18
N ASN A 29 -21.84 -8.00 4.53
CA ASN A 29 -20.53 -8.61 4.41
C ASN A 29 -19.85 -8.04 3.17
N ILE A 30 -18.56 -7.69 3.28
CA ILE A 30 -17.75 -7.37 2.12
C ILE A 30 -17.16 -8.68 1.62
N GLU A 31 -17.52 -9.08 0.40
CA GLU A 31 -16.82 -10.15 -0.30
C GLU A 31 -15.54 -9.56 -0.90
N TRP A 32 -14.38 -10.06 -0.49
CA TRP A 32 -13.10 -9.59 -0.97
C TRP A 32 -12.68 -10.36 -2.22
N GLU A 33 -12.01 -9.69 -3.16
CA GLU A 33 -11.27 -10.41 -4.19
C GLU A 33 -10.06 -11.09 -3.54
N GLU A 34 -9.90 -12.36 -3.87
CA GLU A 34 -8.83 -13.24 -3.37
C GLU A 34 -7.96 -13.75 -4.52
N ASP A 35 -8.45 -13.67 -5.78
CA ASP A 35 -7.66 -13.98 -6.96
C ASP A 35 -6.58 -12.92 -7.16
N ILE A 36 -5.34 -13.31 -6.85
CA ILE A 36 -4.16 -12.46 -6.96
C ILE A 36 -4.01 -11.87 -8.37
N SER A 37 -4.29 -12.63 -9.43
CA SER A 37 -4.14 -12.13 -10.79
C SER A 37 -5.15 -11.03 -11.11
N ASN A 38 -6.38 -11.13 -10.59
CA ASN A 38 -7.37 -10.06 -10.73
C ASN A 38 -6.99 -8.82 -9.92
N ILE A 39 -6.46 -9.00 -8.70
CA ILE A 39 -5.99 -7.90 -7.84
C ILE A 39 -4.80 -7.20 -8.50
N GLU A 40 -3.86 -7.95 -9.06
CA GLU A 40 -2.71 -7.41 -9.77
C GLU A 40 -3.13 -6.65 -11.03
N ALA A 41 -4.09 -7.17 -11.81
CA ALA A 41 -4.64 -6.46 -12.95
C ALA A 41 -5.33 -5.15 -12.54
N TYR A 42 -6.05 -5.14 -11.41
CA TYR A 42 -6.65 -3.92 -10.86
C TYR A 42 -5.59 -2.87 -10.50
N TYR A 43 -4.48 -3.33 -9.90
CA TYR A 43 -3.40 -2.47 -9.41
C TYR A 43 -2.24 -2.29 -10.38
N GLU A 44 -2.30 -2.85 -11.58
CA GLU A 44 -1.18 -2.91 -12.53
C GLU A 44 -0.59 -1.53 -12.78
N ARG A 45 -1.44 -0.51 -12.95
CA ARG A 45 -1.00 0.88 -13.18
C ARG A 45 -0.28 1.51 -11.97
N ILE A 46 -0.60 1.06 -10.77
CA ILE A 46 0.02 1.53 -9.52
C ILE A 46 1.30 0.74 -9.26
N ILE A 47 1.27 -0.59 -9.43
CA ILE A 47 2.40 -1.50 -9.20
C ILE A 47 3.50 -1.33 -10.24
N CYS A 48 3.18 -1.28 -11.54
CA CYS A 48 4.19 -1.21 -12.63
C CYS A 48 5.04 0.07 -12.60
N LYS A 49 4.53 1.16 -12.01
CA LYS A 49 5.32 2.39 -11.81
C LYS A 49 6.31 2.29 -10.66
N GLN A 50 6.26 1.24 -9.84
CA GLN A 50 6.90 1.20 -8.53
C GLN A 50 7.83 -0.02 -8.35
N ASN A 51 8.25 -0.66 -9.46
CA ASN A 51 9.23 -1.75 -9.46
C ASN A 51 10.64 -1.23 -9.14
N LEU A 52 10.92 -1.08 -7.84
CA LEU A 52 12.20 -0.63 -7.29
C LEU A 52 13.09 -1.83 -6.90
N GLY A 53 12.92 -3.00 -7.51
CA GLY A 53 13.44 -4.28 -7.00
C GLY A 53 14.94 -4.26 -6.67
N VAL A 54 15.31 -4.90 -5.56
CA VAL A 54 16.69 -5.31 -5.25
C VAL A 54 16.87 -6.72 -5.80
N ILE A 55 17.79 -6.93 -6.73
CA ILE A 55 18.08 -8.27 -7.27
C ILE A 55 19.21 -8.87 -6.44
N LEU A 56 18.94 -9.96 -5.72
CA LEU A 56 20.00 -10.81 -5.19
C LEU A 56 20.31 -11.88 -6.24
N GLU A 57 21.57 -12.12 -6.54
CA GLU A 57 21.98 -13.35 -7.23
C GLU A 57 21.77 -14.54 -6.28
N ASP A 58 20.52 -15.00 -6.20
CA ASP A 58 20.04 -16.32 -5.73
C ASP A 58 18.52 -16.31 -5.49
N ASN A 59 17.90 -15.13 -5.38
CA ASN A 59 16.47 -14.90 -5.47
C ASN A 59 16.28 -13.42 -5.71
N ILE A 60 15.71 -13.02 -6.85
CA ILE A 60 15.18 -11.67 -6.99
C ILE A 60 14.37 -11.41 -5.71
N ALA A 61 14.56 -10.28 -5.02
CA ALA A 61 13.62 -9.87 -3.95
C ALA A 61 12.27 -9.45 -4.57
N SER A 62 11.80 -10.22 -5.57
CA SER A 62 10.47 -10.23 -6.14
C SER A 62 9.63 -11.20 -5.35
N SER A 63 9.41 -10.90 -4.09
CA SER A 63 8.14 -11.28 -3.51
C SER A 63 7.47 -9.99 -3.10
N LEU A 64 6.75 -9.39 -4.06
CA LEU A 64 5.43 -8.86 -3.71
C LEU A 64 4.79 -9.93 -2.82
N ASN A 65 4.77 -9.72 -1.50
CA ASN A 65 4.08 -10.63 -0.62
C ASN A 65 2.58 -10.43 -0.88
N ARG A 66 2.05 -11.30 -1.74
CA ARG A 66 0.72 -11.17 -2.31
C ARG A 66 -0.31 -11.67 -1.31
N THR A 67 -1.03 -10.71 -0.74
CA THR A 67 -2.26 -10.84 0.04
C THR A 67 -2.10 -11.38 1.46
N PHE A 68 -2.58 -10.61 2.44
CA PHE A 68 -2.66 -11.03 3.85
C PHE A 68 -4.03 -10.69 4.45
N LEU A 69 -4.45 -11.48 5.43
CA LEU A 69 -5.46 -11.05 6.40
C LEU A 69 -4.79 -10.17 7.46
N LYS A 70 -5.35 -8.98 7.71
CA LYS A 70 -4.83 -8.05 8.70
C LYS A 70 -5.94 -7.45 9.55
N ARG A 71 -5.65 -7.26 10.84
CA ARG A 71 -6.54 -6.54 11.76
C ARG A 71 -6.58 -5.05 11.38
N ILE A 72 -7.80 -4.50 11.30
CA ILE A 72 -8.02 -3.15 10.79
C ILE A 72 -7.35 -2.07 11.66
N ASP A 73 -7.22 -2.31 12.96
CA ASP A 73 -6.59 -1.43 13.94
C ASP A 73 -5.07 -1.30 13.77
N THR A 74 -4.44 -2.22 13.03
CA THR A 74 -2.98 -2.21 12.78
C THR A 74 -2.56 -1.50 11.50
N ILE A 75 -3.52 -1.02 10.70
CA ILE A 75 -3.24 -0.30 9.44
C ILE A 75 -3.10 1.18 9.77
N GLU A 76 -1.92 1.75 9.52
CA GLU A 76 -1.74 3.19 9.65
C GLU A 76 -2.45 3.91 8.52
N ILE A 77 -3.27 4.89 8.91
CA ILE A 77 -3.98 5.74 7.96
C ILE A 77 -3.31 7.11 7.97
N PRO A 78 -2.85 7.64 6.81
CA PRO A 78 -2.23 8.95 6.71
C PRO A 78 -3.10 10.07 7.32
N GLY A 79 -2.44 11.13 7.80
CA GLY A 79 -3.03 12.23 8.57
C GLY A 79 -4.29 12.90 7.99
N SER A 80 -5.04 13.58 8.88
CA SER A 80 -6.42 14.08 8.69
C SER A 80 -7.47 12.99 8.42
N PHE A 81 -7.19 11.74 8.79
CA PHE A 81 -8.21 10.71 8.83
C PHE A 81 -9.36 11.16 9.73
N THR A 82 -10.47 11.51 9.09
CA THR A 82 -11.72 11.65 9.82
C THR A 82 -12.34 10.27 9.96
N PRO A 83 -12.82 9.90 11.16
CA PRO A 83 -13.57 8.66 11.35
C PRO A 83 -14.94 8.70 10.67
N GLN A 84 -15.29 9.83 10.02
CA GLN A 84 -16.53 10.00 9.30
C GLN A 84 -16.51 9.15 8.04
N LEU A 85 -17.53 8.31 7.89
CA LEU A 85 -17.72 7.49 6.69
C LEU A 85 -17.91 8.37 5.45
N PHE A 86 -18.66 9.46 5.60
CA PHE A 86 -18.92 10.42 4.54
C PHE A 86 -18.17 11.72 4.82
N ILE A 87 -17.31 12.08 3.88
CA ILE A 87 -16.68 13.40 3.78
C ILE A 87 -17.22 14.00 2.48
N GLU A 88 -17.59 15.28 2.46
CA GLU A 88 -18.24 15.92 1.30
C GLU A 88 -17.50 15.65 -0.03
N SER A 89 -16.16 15.66 -0.01
CA SER A 89 -15.32 15.40 -1.19
C SER A 89 -15.34 13.95 -1.70
N ASP A 90 -15.90 13.00 -0.94
CA ASP A 90 -15.80 11.56 -1.16
C ASP A 90 -17.15 10.83 -1.19
N ILE A 91 -18.28 11.55 -1.07
CA ILE A 91 -19.63 10.96 -0.97
C ILE A 91 -19.93 10.04 -2.15
N GLU A 92 -19.64 10.46 -3.37
CA GLU A 92 -19.93 9.68 -4.58
C GLU A 92 -19.13 8.37 -4.62
N ARG A 93 -17.84 8.43 -4.27
CA ARG A 93 -16.96 7.26 -4.20
C ARG A 93 -17.43 6.27 -3.14
N MET A 94 -17.77 6.78 -1.95
CA MET A 94 -18.26 5.94 -0.85
C MET A 94 -19.62 5.30 -1.20
N THR A 95 -20.55 6.06 -1.77
CA THR A 95 -21.86 5.56 -2.20
C THR A 95 -21.72 4.48 -3.27
N THR A 96 -20.82 4.69 -4.23
CA THR A 96 -20.52 3.70 -5.28
C THR A 96 -19.94 2.42 -4.67
N LEU A 97 -19.00 2.54 -3.74
CA LEU A 97 -18.43 1.39 -3.04
C LEU A 97 -19.48 0.61 -2.25
N ILE A 98 -20.38 1.29 -1.54
CA ILE A 98 -21.46 0.65 -0.80
C ILE A 98 -22.38 -0.12 -1.76
N ARG A 99 -22.82 0.53 -2.86
CA ARG A 99 -23.66 -0.13 -3.89
C ARG A 99 -22.98 -1.35 -4.50
N PHE A 100 -21.71 -1.22 -4.84
CA PHE A 100 -20.93 -2.31 -5.41
C PHE A 100 -20.82 -3.48 -4.41
N SER A 101 -20.51 -3.18 -3.15
CA SER A 101 -20.42 -4.20 -2.09
C SER A 101 -21.78 -4.89 -1.84
N SER A 102 -22.87 -4.13 -1.80
CA SER A 102 -24.22 -4.67 -1.60
C SER A 102 -24.74 -5.50 -2.78
N SER A 103 -24.12 -5.41 -3.96
CA SER A 103 -24.52 -6.20 -5.13
C SER A 103 -23.92 -7.62 -5.17
N GLY A 104 -23.12 -8.00 -4.17
CA GLY A 104 -22.42 -9.29 -4.14
C GLY A 104 -21.22 -9.38 -5.07
N ASN A 105 -20.73 -8.23 -5.58
CA ASN A 105 -19.49 -8.19 -6.34
C ASN A 105 -18.30 -8.21 -5.39
N LYS A 106 -17.26 -8.95 -5.77
CA LYS A 106 -15.99 -8.99 -5.03
C LYS A 106 -15.27 -7.63 -5.09
N VAL A 107 -14.95 -7.09 -3.93
CA VAL A 107 -14.24 -5.83 -3.75
C VAL A 107 -12.74 -6.09 -3.72
N ALA A 108 -11.98 -5.40 -4.58
CA ALA A 108 -10.53 -5.45 -4.49
C ALA A 108 -10.07 -5.01 -3.08
N PRO A 109 -9.20 -5.77 -2.39
CA PRO A 109 -8.69 -5.39 -1.08
C PRO A 109 -7.93 -4.05 -1.15
N PRO A 110 -7.82 -3.28 -0.05
CA PRO A 110 -6.97 -2.09 -0.03
C PRO A 110 -5.52 -2.45 -0.35
N LEU A 111 -4.87 -1.61 -1.15
CA LEU A 111 -3.45 -1.69 -1.41
C LEU A 111 -2.70 -1.04 -0.25
N CYS A 112 -1.78 -1.77 0.34
CA CYS A 112 -0.90 -1.29 1.39
C CYS A 112 0.56 -1.40 0.97
N HIS A 113 1.37 -0.43 1.36
CA HIS A 113 2.82 -0.46 1.18
C HIS A 113 3.46 -0.88 2.49
N CYS A 114 4.27 -1.94 2.45
CA CYS A 114 5.15 -2.30 3.55
C CYS A 114 6.56 -1.85 3.16
N ARG A 115 6.93 -0.68 3.66
CA ARG A 115 8.26 -0.11 3.40
C ARG A 115 9.28 -0.78 4.31
N TYR A 116 10.52 -0.91 3.86
CA TYR A 116 11.59 -1.42 4.71
C TYR A 116 12.88 -0.64 4.57
N LYS A 117 13.65 -0.57 5.66
CA LYS A 117 15.05 -0.17 5.64
C LYS A 117 15.91 -1.41 5.58
N MET A 118 16.95 -1.38 4.77
CA MET A 118 17.95 -2.44 4.75
C MET A 118 19.31 -1.86 5.13
N LYS A 119 20.00 -2.51 6.07
CA LYS A 119 21.38 -2.19 6.40
C LYS A 119 22.24 -3.44 6.33
N ASP A 120 23.21 -3.46 5.43
CA ASP A 120 24.14 -4.59 5.24
C ASP A 120 23.43 -5.95 5.07
N GLY A 121 22.25 -5.94 4.43
CA GLY A 121 21.40 -7.11 4.24
C GLY A 121 20.44 -7.44 5.39
N ALA A 122 20.51 -6.76 6.54
CA ALA A 122 19.50 -6.86 7.59
C ALA A 122 18.30 -5.95 7.29
N ILE A 123 17.07 -6.47 7.42
CA ILE A 123 15.83 -5.77 7.07
C ILE A 123 15.10 -5.31 8.33
N GLU A 124 14.75 -4.03 8.38
CA GLU A 124 13.84 -3.42 9.34
C GLU A 124 12.55 -3.05 8.61
N GLN A 125 11.44 -3.71 8.94
CA GLN A 125 10.13 -3.41 8.39
C GLN A 125 9.55 -2.14 9.04
N LEU A 126 9.11 -1.20 8.22
CA LEU A 126 8.40 0.00 8.66
C LEU A 126 6.90 -0.30 8.77
N PRO A 127 6.12 0.56 9.47
CA PRO A 127 4.68 0.42 9.56
C PRO A 127 4.02 0.31 8.19
N LEU A 128 2.89 -0.41 8.16
CA LEU A 128 2.10 -0.60 6.97
C LEU A 128 1.30 0.67 6.66
N GLU A 129 1.48 1.23 5.48
CA GLU A 129 0.77 2.43 5.02
C GLU A 129 -0.26 2.07 3.94
N ILE A 130 -1.39 2.79 3.89
CA ILE A 130 -2.35 2.66 2.79
C ILE A 130 -1.80 3.33 1.53
N GLY A 131 -1.59 2.55 0.47
CA GLY A 131 -1.26 3.04 -0.87
C GLY A 131 -2.49 3.39 -1.70
N ASP A 132 -3.58 2.61 -1.58
CA ASP A 132 -4.87 2.89 -2.20
C ASP A 132 -6.02 2.16 -1.45
N GLY A 133 -7.27 2.63 -1.64
CA GLY A 133 -8.45 1.96 -1.08
C GLY A 133 -8.86 2.45 0.31
N ILE A 134 -8.55 3.71 0.66
CA ILE A 134 -8.92 4.31 1.95
C ILE A 134 -10.43 4.23 2.24
N HIS A 135 -11.28 4.38 1.22
CA HIS A 135 -12.74 4.25 1.37
C HIS A 135 -13.16 2.85 1.80
N ARG A 136 -12.45 1.81 1.37
CA ARG A 136 -12.70 0.42 1.77
C ARG A 136 -12.36 0.19 3.23
N VAL A 137 -11.26 0.78 3.70
CA VAL A 137 -10.89 0.76 5.12
C VAL A 137 -11.92 1.51 5.97
N ARG A 138 -12.38 2.70 5.53
CA ARG A 138 -13.44 3.46 6.22
C ARG A 138 -14.74 2.66 6.32
N LEU A 139 -15.16 2.05 5.21
CA LEU A 139 -16.37 1.23 5.17
C LEU A 139 -16.25 0.02 6.10
N ALA A 140 -15.13 -0.71 6.06
CA ALA A 140 -14.89 -1.85 6.93
C ALA A 140 -14.90 -1.46 8.42
N LYS A 141 -14.31 -0.31 8.78
CA LYS A 141 -14.38 0.25 10.15
C LYS A 141 -15.83 0.57 10.55
N HIS A 142 -16.59 1.20 9.67
CA HIS A 142 -18.00 1.53 9.93
C HIS A 142 -18.87 0.28 10.14
N LEU A 143 -18.58 -0.80 9.40
CA LEU A 143 -19.22 -2.11 9.54
C LEU A 143 -18.70 -2.91 10.76
N ASN A 144 -17.79 -2.36 11.57
CA ASN A 144 -17.17 -3.01 12.72
C ASN A 144 -16.52 -4.36 12.39
N LEU A 145 -15.93 -4.49 11.20
CA LEU A 145 -15.16 -5.68 10.85
C LEU A 145 -13.90 -5.74 11.73
N SER A 146 -13.54 -6.92 12.24
CA SER A 146 -12.32 -7.12 13.03
C SER A 146 -11.07 -7.25 12.14
N GLU A 147 -11.26 -7.79 10.94
CA GLU A 147 -10.20 -8.11 9.98
C GLU A 147 -10.67 -7.80 8.55
N ILE A 148 -9.73 -7.45 7.69
CA ILE A 148 -9.94 -7.31 6.25
C ILE A 148 -8.79 -7.97 5.49
N PHE A 149 -9.08 -8.41 4.27
CA PHE A 149 -8.03 -8.72 3.31
C PHE A 149 -7.35 -7.44 2.85
N ILE A 150 -6.03 -7.46 2.78
CA ILE A 150 -5.20 -6.39 2.23
C ILE A 150 -4.25 -6.96 1.18
N PHE A 151 -3.94 -6.16 0.18
CA PHE A 151 -2.89 -6.46 -0.78
C PHE A 151 -1.64 -5.67 -0.42
N VAL A 152 -0.55 -6.35 -0.10
CA VAL A 152 0.69 -5.71 0.36
C VAL A 152 1.72 -5.69 -0.75
N VAL A 153 2.34 -4.53 -0.93
CA VAL A 153 3.52 -4.38 -1.77
C VAL A 153 4.69 -3.99 -0.89
N GLU A 154 5.69 -4.87 -0.83
CA GLU A 154 6.93 -4.59 -0.12
C GLU A 154 7.82 -3.69 -0.95
N ARG A 155 8.37 -2.65 -0.33
CA ARG A 155 9.25 -1.70 -1.01
C ARG A 155 10.42 -1.26 -0.16
N PRO A 156 11.60 -1.14 -0.75
CA PRO A 156 12.69 -0.48 -0.06
C PRO A 156 12.33 0.99 0.15
N TYR A 157 12.66 1.50 1.33
CA TYR A 157 12.60 2.92 1.68
C TYR A 157 14.00 3.51 1.73
N GLU A 158 14.95 2.74 2.28
CA GLU A 158 16.35 3.13 2.39
C GLU A 158 17.22 1.89 2.39
N LEU A 159 18.26 1.88 1.56
CA LEU A 159 19.26 0.82 1.53
C LEU A 159 20.61 1.41 1.92
N THR A 160 21.20 0.92 3.00
CA THR A 160 22.50 1.38 3.50
C THR A 160 23.51 0.23 3.50
N PHE A 161 24.70 0.51 2.99
CA PHE A 161 25.79 -0.45 2.90
C PHE A 161 27.07 0.16 3.45
N SER A 162 27.64 -0.50 4.46
CA SER A 162 28.89 -0.06 5.07
C SER A 162 30.07 -0.23 4.13
N HIS A 163 30.80 0.86 3.88
CA HIS A 163 31.91 0.88 2.92
C HIS A 163 33.05 -0.08 3.30
N SER A 164 33.17 -0.42 4.58
CA SER A 164 34.12 -1.40 5.11
C SER A 164 33.77 -2.84 4.76
N LEU A 165 32.49 -3.14 4.50
CA LEU A 165 31.99 -4.48 4.19
C LEU A 165 31.66 -4.64 2.70
N TRP A 166 31.29 -3.55 2.04
CA TRP A 166 30.79 -3.56 0.67
C TRP A 166 31.64 -2.73 -0.28
N SER A 167 31.58 -3.09 -1.56
CA SER A 167 32.17 -2.39 -2.68
C SER A 167 31.10 -2.06 -3.71
N LEU A 168 31.25 -0.91 -4.39
CA LEU A 168 30.32 -0.44 -5.41
C LEU A 168 30.92 -0.53 -6.81
N GLY A 169 30.09 -0.92 -7.77
CA GLY A 169 30.34 -0.81 -9.21
C GLY A 169 29.07 -0.40 -9.96
N SER A 170 29.20 -0.10 -11.26
CA SER A 170 28.06 0.10 -12.15
C SER A 170 28.43 -0.22 -13.60
N ASP A 171 27.47 -0.70 -14.38
CA ASP A 171 27.59 -0.92 -15.83
C ASP A 171 26.85 0.16 -16.67
N GLY A 172 26.33 1.20 -16.01
CA GLY A 172 25.53 2.26 -16.63
C GLY A 172 24.03 1.96 -16.70
N LYS A 173 23.57 0.76 -16.31
CA LYS A 173 22.15 0.41 -16.15
C LYS A 173 21.82 0.01 -14.72
N GLU A 174 22.75 -0.64 -14.06
CA GLU A 174 22.60 -1.14 -12.70
C GLU A 174 23.76 -0.67 -11.81
N ILE A 175 23.49 -0.64 -10.51
CA ILE A 175 24.49 -0.47 -9.45
C ILE A 175 24.73 -1.84 -8.84
N PHE A 176 25.98 -2.28 -8.83
CA PHE A 176 26.41 -3.51 -8.16
C PHE A 176 26.93 -3.17 -6.76
N ILE A 177 26.38 -3.82 -5.74
CA ILE A 177 26.87 -3.72 -4.37
C ILE A 177 27.34 -5.10 -3.95
N LYS A 178 28.66 -5.27 -3.90
CA LYS A 178 29.29 -6.58 -3.68
C LYS A 178 30.01 -6.61 -2.34
N GLU A 179 29.73 -7.63 -1.56
CA GLU A 179 30.42 -7.90 -0.30
C GLU A 179 31.90 -8.14 -0.62
N ARG A 180 32.80 -7.52 0.16
CA ARG A 180 34.25 -7.58 -0.12
C ARG A 180 34.81 -9.00 -0.04
N ASP A 181 34.21 -9.85 0.80
CA ASP A 181 34.56 -11.26 0.93
C ASP A 181 33.92 -12.14 -0.17
N GLY A 182 33.08 -11.53 -1.02
CA GLY A 182 32.59 -12.12 -2.27
C GLY A 182 31.37 -13.04 -2.16
N VAL A 183 30.74 -13.14 -0.99
CA VAL A 183 29.64 -14.09 -0.73
C VAL A 183 28.28 -13.55 -1.16
N LYS A 184 28.06 -12.23 -1.10
CA LYS A 184 26.78 -11.60 -1.47
C LYS A 184 26.95 -10.48 -2.48
N GLU A 185 25.96 -10.35 -3.37
CA GLU A 185 25.85 -9.26 -4.33
C GLU A 185 24.39 -8.79 -4.39
N PHE A 186 24.20 -7.47 -4.37
CA PHE A 186 22.93 -6.82 -4.67
C PHE A 186 23.05 -6.04 -5.98
N ARG A 187 21.99 -6.04 -6.79
CA ARG A 187 21.86 -5.16 -7.95
C ARG A 187 20.65 -4.27 -7.82
N LEU A 188 20.88 -2.98 -8.07
CA LEU A 188 19.84 -1.96 -8.07
C LEU A 188 19.74 -1.34 -9.46
N PRO A 189 18.53 -1.18 -10.04
CA PRO A 189 18.37 -0.42 -11.27
C PRO A 189 18.80 1.04 -11.05
N LEU A 190 19.73 1.54 -11.87
CA LEU A 190 20.31 2.88 -11.69
C LEU A 190 19.24 3.99 -11.79
N GLU A 191 18.24 3.80 -12.64
CA GLU A 191 17.13 4.75 -12.82
C GLU A 191 16.14 4.77 -11.65
N ALA A 192 16.09 3.69 -10.86
CA ALA A 192 15.14 3.54 -9.75
C ALA A 192 15.63 4.17 -8.45
N TYR A 193 16.93 4.47 -8.35
CA TYR A 193 17.56 4.90 -7.10
C TYR A 193 18.37 6.19 -7.25
N GLU A 194 18.45 6.92 -6.14
CA GLU A 194 19.40 7.99 -5.90
C GLU A 194 20.41 7.52 -4.85
N GLY A 195 21.69 7.50 -5.22
CA GLY A 195 22.78 7.13 -4.33
C GLY A 195 23.49 8.34 -3.74
N LYS A 196 23.77 8.30 -2.44
CA LYS A 196 24.57 9.32 -1.74
C LYS A 196 25.56 8.67 -0.76
N LEU A 197 26.70 9.33 -0.59
CA LEU A 197 27.60 9.04 0.53
C LEU A 197 27.12 9.81 1.75
N ILE A 198 26.89 9.11 2.87
CA ILE A 198 26.52 9.74 4.14
C ILE A 198 27.77 10.08 4.97
N SER A 199 27.61 10.81 6.07
CA SER A 199 28.73 11.31 6.88
C SER A 199 29.64 10.22 7.46
N SER A 200 29.16 8.97 7.59
CA SER A 200 29.97 7.81 7.99
C SER A 200 30.87 7.26 6.87
N GLY A 201 30.72 7.74 5.64
CA GLY A 201 31.34 7.17 4.45
C GLY A 201 30.58 6.00 3.83
N ASP A 202 29.44 5.61 4.41
CA ASP A 202 28.63 4.50 3.92
C ASP A 202 27.80 4.90 2.69
N TYR A 203 27.43 3.89 1.90
CA TYR A 203 26.62 4.04 0.70
C TYR A 203 25.14 3.99 1.07
N CYS A 204 24.40 5.04 0.78
CA CYS A 204 22.95 5.12 1.02
C CYS A 204 22.22 5.28 -0.31
N PHE A 205 21.24 4.41 -0.56
CA PHE A 205 20.37 4.46 -1.73
C PHE A 205 18.94 4.69 -1.29
N LEU A 206 18.32 5.72 -1.87
CA LEU A 206 16.92 6.03 -1.69
C LEU A 206 16.20 5.73 -3.01
N PRO A 207 15.06 5.04 -3.01
CA PRO A 207 14.27 4.88 -4.21
C PRO A 207 13.74 6.25 -4.67
N ARG A 208 13.73 6.50 -5.98
CA ARG A 208 13.17 7.72 -6.55
C ARG A 208 11.64 7.67 -6.44
N GLU A 209 11.04 8.75 -5.97
CA GLU A 209 9.58 8.92 -6.02
C GLU A 209 9.17 9.22 -7.46
N PHE A 210 8.19 8.47 -8.00
CA PHE A 210 7.61 8.65 -9.34
C PHE A 210 6.34 9.49 -9.30
#